data_AF-A0A3M7IQD3-F1
#
_entry.id   AF-A0A3M7IQD3-F1
#
_cell.length_a   1.000
_cell.length_b   1.000
_cell.length_c   1.000
_cell.angle_alpha   90.00
_cell.angle_beta   90.00
_cell.angle_gamma   90.00
#
_symmetry.space_group_name_H-M   'P 1'
#
loop_
_entity.id
_entity.type
_entity.pdbx_description
1 polymer ?
#
loop_
_entity_poly.entity_id
_entity_poly.type
_entity_poly.pdbx_seq_one_letter_code
_entity_poly.pdbx_strand_id
1 'polypeptide(L)'
;MDYAPVVHLHTADAYRPAGIEQHLEHIQPEVDHVSISEAPSPLTLENLSSLNDSGGEDVYLTSADNVEDYPDWLFGVEPNSSGKTEGAVSCVVIVNDKGNGLVDAFYMYFYSFNFGGVYLDFLNVGNYVGDWEHNMIRFQDGLPQYIWYSQHSNGEAFEFDVTEKYNGTERPVAYSANGTHAVYAIDGDHAHAIPNLNLDNGIVEDHTEKGPIWDPTLSAYYYSYNASSETFTALDDSTPVDWLYFKGHWGDEQYRDSNDLQECFLGIDGLCKYTNGPTGPIDKQLDREDVCPDNGIRCILRKELGP
;
A
#
# COMPACT_ATOMS: atom_id res chain seq x y z
N MET A 1 -13.96 0.46 14.85
CA MET A 1 -13.63 1.82 14.39
C MET A 1 -12.92 2.65 15.45
N ASP A 2 -13.23 2.49 16.74
CA ASP A 2 -12.60 3.27 17.84
C ASP A 2 -11.07 3.16 17.92
N TYR A 3 -10.49 2.11 17.34
CA TYR A 3 -9.04 1.85 17.29
C TYR A 3 -8.45 1.94 15.88
N ALA A 4 -9.23 2.38 14.87
CA ALA A 4 -8.73 2.48 13.51
C ALA A 4 -7.64 3.55 13.41
N PRO A 5 -6.57 3.34 12.62
CA PRO A 5 -5.51 4.33 12.47
C PRO A 5 -6.01 5.66 11.92
N VAL A 6 -5.30 6.73 12.26
CA VAL A 6 -5.36 8.04 11.60
C VAL A 6 -3.99 8.30 11.00
N VAL A 7 -3.94 8.75 9.75
CA VAL A 7 -2.69 8.91 9.01
C VAL A 7 -2.38 10.39 8.84
N HIS A 8 -1.19 10.82 9.24
CA HIS A 8 -0.61 12.08 8.77
C HIS A 8 0.03 11.84 7.40
N LEU A 9 -0.38 12.63 6.41
CA LEU A 9 0.29 12.68 5.12
C LEU A 9 1.41 13.72 5.17
N HIS A 10 2.50 13.48 4.45
CA HIS A 10 3.56 14.48 4.32
C HIS A 10 3.05 15.68 3.49
N THR A 11 3.26 16.92 3.95
CA THR A 11 2.63 18.11 3.32
C THR A 11 3.10 18.30 1.88
N ALA A 12 4.37 18.02 1.60
CA ALA A 12 4.96 18.18 0.28
C ALA A 12 4.67 17.02 -0.68
N ASP A 13 4.04 15.94 -0.21
CA ASP A 13 3.73 14.81 -1.06
C ASP A 13 2.66 15.18 -2.08
N ALA A 14 2.98 15.03 -3.36
CA ALA A 14 2.04 15.30 -4.43
C ALA A 14 1.08 14.13 -4.67
N TYR A 15 1.46 12.93 -4.25
CA TYR A 15 0.75 11.69 -4.51
C TYR A 15 -0.14 11.35 -3.31
N ARG A 16 -1.40 11.76 -3.40
CA ARG A 16 -2.38 11.57 -2.32
C ARG A 16 -3.06 10.20 -2.43
N PRO A 17 -3.74 9.74 -1.35
CA PRO A 17 -4.52 8.50 -1.43
C PRO A 17 -5.52 8.58 -2.60
N ALA A 18 -5.57 7.51 -3.38
CA ALA A 18 -6.27 7.49 -4.67
C ALA A 18 -7.45 6.52 -4.63
N GLY A 19 -8.44 6.76 -5.48
CA GLY A 19 -9.60 5.88 -5.60
C GLY A 19 -9.26 4.60 -6.37
N ILE A 20 -9.55 3.43 -5.78
CA ILE A 20 -9.18 2.13 -6.35
C ILE A 20 -9.93 1.88 -7.67
N GLU A 21 -11.22 2.20 -7.73
CA GLU A 21 -12.02 2.05 -8.96
C GLU A 21 -11.58 3.04 -10.05
N GLN A 22 -11.34 4.30 -9.67
CA GLN A 22 -10.90 5.35 -10.59
C GLN A 22 -9.54 5.03 -11.21
N HIS A 23 -8.64 4.42 -10.45
CA HIS A 23 -7.35 3.95 -10.97
C HIS A 23 -7.53 2.99 -12.13
N LEU A 24 -8.46 2.03 -12.03
CA LEU A 24 -8.71 1.03 -13.09
C LEU A 24 -9.23 1.63 -14.40
N GLU A 25 -9.80 2.84 -14.38
CA GLU A 25 -10.20 3.55 -15.60
C GLU A 25 -9.01 3.92 -16.51
N HIS A 26 -7.80 3.92 -15.95
CA HIS A 26 -6.55 4.28 -16.62
C HIS A 26 -5.62 3.08 -16.88
N ILE A 27 -6.12 1.85 -16.72
CA ILE A 27 -5.32 0.64 -16.81
C ILE A 27 -5.57 -0.17 -18.08
N GLN A 28 -4.49 -0.65 -18.68
CA GLN A 28 -4.46 -1.69 -19.70
C GLN A 28 -3.63 -2.89 -19.19
N PRO A 29 -4.26 -4.04 -18.86
CA PRO A 29 -3.53 -5.21 -18.35
C PRO A 29 -2.55 -5.78 -19.37
N GLU A 30 -1.33 -6.11 -18.93
CA GLU A 30 -0.26 -6.67 -19.76
C GLU A 30 0.40 -7.90 -19.11
N VAL A 31 1.03 -8.73 -19.95
CA VAL A 31 2.00 -9.77 -19.57
C VAL A 31 3.21 -9.63 -20.47
N ASP A 32 4.43 -9.63 -19.92
CA ASP A 32 5.69 -9.44 -20.66
C ASP A 32 5.70 -8.16 -21.54
N HIS A 33 5.12 -7.07 -21.04
CA HIS A 33 4.87 -5.80 -21.76
C HIS A 33 4.03 -5.95 -23.05
N VAL A 34 3.10 -6.91 -23.06
CA VAL A 34 2.15 -7.11 -24.16
C VAL A 34 0.74 -7.10 -23.59
N SER A 35 -0.10 -6.20 -24.11
CA SER A 35 -1.48 -6.08 -23.66
C SER A 35 -2.29 -7.36 -23.89
N ILE A 36 -3.09 -7.73 -22.89
CA ILE A 36 -3.95 -8.91 -22.93
C ILE A 36 -5.18 -8.61 -23.80
N SER A 37 -5.25 -9.21 -25.00
CA SER A 37 -6.30 -8.89 -25.98
C SER A 37 -7.72 -9.22 -25.53
N GLU A 38 -7.89 -10.23 -24.68
CA GLU A 38 -9.19 -10.70 -24.16
C GLU A 38 -9.51 -10.12 -22.77
N ALA A 39 -8.73 -9.14 -22.29
CA ALA A 39 -9.01 -8.50 -21.01
C ALA A 39 -10.39 -7.80 -21.03
N PRO A 40 -11.13 -7.81 -19.90
CA PRO A 40 -12.36 -7.06 -19.79
C PRO A 40 -12.16 -5.57 -20.10
N SER A 41 -13.10 -4.98 -20.85
CA SER A 41 -13.11 -3.55 -21.16
C SER A 41 -14.55 -3.03 -21.08
N PRO A 42 -14.90 -2.17 -20.09
CA PRO A 42 -14.01 -1.61 -19.08
C PRO A 42 -13.53 -2.65 -18.05
N LEU A 43 -12.33 -2.44 -17.53
CA LEU A 43 -11.81 -3.15 -16.37
C LEU A 43 -12.43 -2.53 -15.11
N THR A 44 -12.98 -3.35 -14.23
CA THR A 44 -13.70 -2.89 -13.04
C THR A 44 -13.42 -3.79 -11.84
N LEU A 45 -13.84 -3.35 -10.65
CA LEU A 45 -13.71 -4.14 -9.44
C LEU A 45 -14.55 -5.43 -9.42
N GLU A 46 -15.46 -5.60 -10.39
CA GLU A 46 -16.34 -6.77 -10.53
C GLU A 46 -15.78 -7.84 -11.49
N ASN A 47 -14.71 -7.55 -12.22
CA ASN A 47 -14.18 -8.46 -13.23
C ASN A 47 -12.65 -8.63 -13.22
N LEU A 48 -11.94 -7.94 -12.31
CA LEU A 48 -10.48 -7.92 -12.25
C LEU A 48 -9.88 -9.32 -12.04
N SER A 49 -10.52 -10.20 -11.26
CA SER A 49 -10.00 -11.54 -10.99
C SER A 49 -10.01 -12.46 -12.22
N SER A 50 -10.79 -12.13 -13.25
CA SER A 50 -10.79 -12.87 -14.52
C SER A 50 -9.42 -12.84 -15.23
N LEU A 51 -8.60 -11.83 -14.94
CA LEU A 51 -7.22 -11.75 -15.43
C LEU A 51 -6.33 -12.88 -14.89
N ASN A 52 -6.71 -13.51 -13.78
CA ASN A 52 -5.99 -14.65 -13.25
C ASN A 52 -5.92 -15.83 -14.25
N ASP A 53 -6.94 -15.97 -15.13
CA ASP A 53 -6.95 -16.99 -16.19
C ASP A 53 -6.11 -16.59 -17.42
N SER A 54 -5.68 -15.33 -17.50
CA SER A 54 -4.97 -14.74 -18.64
C SER A 54 -3.47 -14.52 -18.42
N GLY A 55 -2.96 -14.87 -17.24
CA GLY A 55 -1.55 -14.69 -16.85
C GLY A 55 -1.31 -14.87 -15.34
N GLY A 56 -2.36 -14.80 -14.52
CA GLY A 56 -2.23 -15.07 -13.10
C GLY A 56 -1.40 -14.00 -12.39
N GLU A 57 -0.36 -14.45 -11.69
CA GLU A 57 0.59 -13.61 -10.97
C GLU A 57 1.47 -12.76 -11.91
N ASP A 58 1.62 -13.18 -13.18
CA ASP A 58 2.44 -12.47 -14.17
C ASP A 58 1.69 -11.33 -14.88
N VAL A 59 0.46 -11.02 -14.47
CA VAL A 59 -0.33 -9.90 -15.02
C VAL A 59 0.01 -8.59 -14.31
N TYR A 60 0.27 -7.55 -15.10
CA TYR A 60 0.53 -6.20 -14.63
C TYR A 60 -0.60 -5.26 -15.03
N LEU A 61 -1.19 -4.58 -14.05
CA LEU A 61 -2.16 -3.50 -14.26
C LEU A 61 -1.42 -2.24 -14.74
N THR A 62 -0.99 -2.27 -16.00
CA THR A 62 -0.12 -1.25 -16.59
C THR A 62 -0.91 0.00 -16.95
N SER A 63 -0.30 1.17 -16.76
CA SER A 63 -0.87 2.44 -17.16
C SER A 63 -1.13 2.51 -18.67
N ALA A 64 -2.34 2.93 -19.05
CA ALA A 64 -2.68 3.26 -20.44
C ALA A 64 -2.17 4.66 -20.85
N ASP A 65 -1.74 5.47 -19.88
CA ASP A 65 -1.22 6.82 -20.07
C ASP A 65 0.30 6.85 -19.90
N ASN A 66 0.98 7.82 -20.51
CA ASN A 66 2.39 8.05 -20.23
C ASN A 66 2.55 8.74 -18.88
N VAL A 67 3.16 8.05 -17.91
CA VAL A 67 3.32 8.55 -16.53
C VAL A 67 4.19 9.80 -16.43
N GLU A 68 5.08 10.05 -17.40
CA GLU A 68 5.92 11.26 -17.47
C GLU A 68 5.20 12.49 -18.01
N ASP A 69 3.97 12.33 -18.50
CA ASP A 69 3.07 13.45 -18.80
C ASP A 69 2.31 13.91 -17.54
N TYR A 70 2.55 13.26 -16.39
CA TYR A 70 1.94 13.55 -15.09
C TYR A 70 0.41 13.65 -15.15
N PRO A 71 -0.30 12.61 -15.62
CA PRO A 71 -1.75 12.65 -15.70
C PRO A 71 -2.38 12.78 -14.30
N ASP A 72 -3.45 13.58 -14.22
CA ASP A 72 -4.05 14.02 -12.95
C ASP A 72 -4.41 12.87 -11.98
N TRP A 73 -4.78 11.69 -12.50
CA TRP A 73 -5.18 10.54 -11.69
C TRP A 73 -4.05 9.94 -10.85
N LEU A 74 -2.78 10.15 -11.23
CA LEU A 74 -1.64 9.69 -10.43
C LEU A 74 -1.56 10.40 -9.07
N PHE A 75 -2.03 11.64 -9.00
CA PHE A 75 -1.91 12.49 -7.79
C PHE A 75 -2.98 12.20 -6.73
N GLY A 76 -3.96 11.36 -7.01
CA GLY A 76 -5.00 10.98 -6.06
C GLY A 76 -5.87 12.16 -5.58
N VAL A 77 -6.37 12.08 -4.33
CA VAL A 77 -7.29 13.07 -3.77
C VAL A 77 -6.79 13.59 -2.42
N GLU A 78 -6.60 14.90 -2.34
CA GLU A 78 -6.30 15.57 -1.06
C GLU A 78 -7.46 15.38 -0.06
N PRO A 79 -7.20 14.92 1.17
CA PRO A 79 -8.22 14.82 2.21
C PRO A 79 -8.83 16.19 2.54
N ASN A 80 -10.14 16.23 2.74
CA ASN A 80 -10.84 17.42 3.18
C ASN A 80 -10.52 17.74 4.67
N SER A 81 -11.13 18.80 5.24
CA SER A 81 -10.87 19.18 6.64
C SER A 81 -11.30 18.16 7.71
N SER A 82 -12.10 17.15 7.34
CA SER A 82 -12.41 16.00 8.21
C SER A 82 -11.49 14.80 8.01
N GLY A 83 -10.54 14.90 7.07
CA GLY A 83 -9.65 13.82 6.68
C GLY A 83 -10.26 12.83 5.70
N LYS A 84 -11.34 13.18 4.99
CA LYS A 84 -11.97 12.30 4.00
C LYS A 84 -11.48 12.61 2.60
N THR A 85 -11.16 11.57 1.83
CA THR A 85 -10.94 11.64 0.37
C THR A 85 -12.28 11.71 -0.36
N GLU A 86 -12.67 12.88 -0.83
CA GLU A 86 -13.99 13.08 -1.44
C GLU A 86 -14.07 12.46 -2.84
N GLY A 87 -15.05 11.58 -3.05
CA GLY A 87 -15.27 10.92 -4.34
C GLY A 87 -14.28 9.82 -4.69
N ALA A 88 -13.35 9.48 -3.80
CA ALA A 88 -12.39 8.39 -3.96
C ALA A 88 -12.50 7.41 -2.80
N VAL A 89 -12.69 6.12 -3.09
CA VAL A 89 -12.57 5.05 -2.09
C VAL A 89 -11.12 4.60 -2.10
N SER A 90 -10.34 5.10 -1.14
CA SER A 90 -8.88 5.00 -1.11
C SER A 90 -8.34 4.08 -0.02
N CYS A 91 -9.24 3.39 0.68
CA CYS A 91 -8.89 2.45 1.72
C CYS A 91 -9.74 1.19 1.63
N VAL A 92 -9.15 0.08 2.09
CA VAL A 92 -9.87 -1.17 2.30
C VAL A 92 -9.61 -1.68 3.70
N VAL A 93 -10.68 -2.00 4.41
CA VAL A 93 -10.63 -2.60 5.73
C VAL A 93 -11.01 -4.07 5.61
N ILE A 94 -10.07 -4.96 5.93
CA ILE A 94 -10.24 -6.41 5.86
C ILE A 94 -10.09 -6.99 7.26
N VAL A 95 -11.11 -7.70 7.74
CA VAL A 95 -11.11 -8.30 9.08
C VAL A 95 -11.09 -9.82 8.97
N ASN A 96 -10.10 -10.46 9.59
CA ASN A 96 -10.04 -11.91 9.75
C ASN A 96 -10.31 -12.26 11.23
N ASP A 97 -11.47 -12.86 11.50
CA ASP A 97 -11.78 -13.45 12.81
C ASP A 97 -11.20 -14.86 12.87
N LYS A 98 -10.14 -15.02 13.65
CA LYS A 98 -9.38 -16.27 13.80
C LYS A 98 -9.97 -17.17 14.90
N GLY A 99 -11.07 -16.75 15.52
CA GLY A 99 -11.73 -17.43 16.63
C GLY A 99 -11.05 -17.18 17.98
N ASN A 100 -11.73 -17.61 19.06
CA ASN A 100 -11.25 -17.47 20.45
C ASN A 100 -10.88 -16.02 20.84
N GLY A 101 -11.58 -15.04 20.26
CA GLY A 101 -11.36 -13.62 20.52
C GLY A 101 -10.16 -13.02 19.78
N LEU A 102 -9.41 -13.81 19.00
CA LEU A 102 -8.29 -13.32 18.19
C LEU A 102 -8.81 -12.79 16.85
N VAL A 103 -8.60 -11.51 16.59
CA VAL A 103 -9.05 -10.85 15.35
C VAL A 103 -7.92 -10.00 14.80
N ASP A 104 -7.67 -10.11 13.51
CA ASP A 104 -6.74 -9.23 12.79
C ASP A 104 -7.54 -8.29 11.87
N ALA A 105 -7.30 -6.99 11.97
CA ALA A 105 -7.90 -5.99 11.11
C ALA A 105 -6.82 -5.25 10.31
N PHE A 106 -6.88 -5.38 8.99
CA PHE A 106 -5.98 -4.71 8.05
C PHE A 106 -6.65 -3.43 7.55
N TYR A 107 -5.92 -2.32 7.59
CA TYR A 107 -6.31 -1.03 7.04
C TYR A 107 -5.34 -0.74 5.90
N MET A 108 -5.75 -1.05 4.68
CA MET A 108 -4.94 -0.94 3.48
C MET A 108 -5.21 0.39 2.79
N TYR A 109 -4.14 1.04 2.36
CA TYR A 109 -4.09 2.38 1.80
C TYR A 109 -3.67 2.26 0.35
N PHE A 110 -4.43 2.89 -0.54
CA PHE A 110 -4.15 2.85 -1.95
C PHE A 110 -3.69 4.21 -2.47
N TYR A 111 -2.62 4.20 -3.26
CA TYR A 111 -2.14 5.34 -4.04
C TYR A 111 -2.02 4.92 -5.50
N SER A 112 -2.21 5.85 -6.44
CA SER A 112 -2.13 5.52 -7.88
C SER A 112 -0.70 5.53 -8.41
N PHE A 113 0.24 6.09 -7.65
CA PHE A 113 1.64 6.17 -8.03
C PHE A 113 2.49 6.28 -6.79
N ASN A 114 3.59 5.54 -6.72
CA ASN A 114 4.64 5.68 -5.74
C ASN A 114 5.82 6.44 -6.37
N PHE A 115 6.30 7.47 -5.68
CA PHE A 115 7.54 8.14 -6.01
C PHE A 115 8.64 7.68 -5.08
N GLY A 116 9.48 6.77 -5.58
CA GLY A 116 10.51 6.08 -4.78
C GLY A 116 11.64 6.99 -4.27
N GLY A 117 11.69 8.25 -4.72
CA GLY A 117 12.61 9.27 -4.19
C GLY A 117 13.77 9.61 -5.13
N VAL A 118 14.44 10.73 -4.82
CA VAL A 118 15.66 11.18 -5.51
C VAL A 118 16.80 11.19 -4.50
N TYR A 119 17.79 10.36 -4.75
CA TYR A 119 18.98 10.23 -3.91
C TYR A 119 20.20 10.84 -4.59
N LEU A 120 21.17 11.28 -3.79
CA LEU A 120 22.40 11.92 -4.29
C LEU A 120 22.16 13.10 -5.27
N ASP A 121 21.01 13.78 -5.15
CA ASP A 121 20.54 14.89 -6.00
C ASP A 121 20.25 14.57 -7.48
N PHE A 122 20.54 13.37 -7.97
CA PHE A 122 20.35 13.01 -9.39
C PHE A 122 19.74 11.64 -9.64
N LEU A 123 19.68 10.76 -8.64
CA LEU A 123 19.32 9.36 -8.82
C LEU A 123 17.88 9.12 -8.37
N ASN A 124 16.93 9.15 -9.31
CA ASN A 124 15.54 8.78 -9.04
C ASN A 124 15.37 7.27 -9.22
N VAL A 125 14.85 6.60 -8.19
CA VAL A 125 14.76 5.12 -8.16
C VAL A 125 13.43 4.69 -7.57
N GLY A 126 12.96 3.52 -8.00
CA GLY A 126 11.85 2.82 -7.34
C GLY A 126 10.48 3.48 -7.51
N ASN A 127 10.26 4.26 -8.56
CA ASN A 127 8.91 4.70 -8.89
C ASN A 127 8.10 3.52 -9.45
N TYR A 128 6.80 3.49 -9.16
CA TYR A 128 5.91 2.50 -9.75
C TYR A 128 4.46 3.00 -9.73
N VAL A 129 3.67 2.58 -10.74
CA VAL A 129 2.23 2.85 -10.80
C VAL A 129 1.54 1.92 -9.79
N GLY A 130 0.51 2.43 -9.12
CA GLY A 130 -0.23 1.72 -8.08
C GLY A 130 0.61 1.46 -6.82
N ASP A 131 0.00 1.60 -5.64
CA ASP A 131 0.73 1.34 -4.40
C ASP A 131 -0.19 0.88 -3.28
N TRP A 132 0.30 -0.06 -2.47
CA TRP A 132 -0.44 -0.65 -1.37
C TRP A 132 0.40 -0.63 -0.10
N GLU A 133 0.03 0.28 0.79
CA GLU A 133 0.57 0.37 2.15
C GLU A 133 -0.51 0.00 3.17
N HIS A 134 -0.15 -0.35 4.40
CA HIS A 134 -1.14 -0.73 5.39
C HIS A 134 -0.66 -0.67 6.83
N ASN A 135 -1.64 -0.49 7.72
CA ASN A 135 -1.54 -0.95 9.09
C ASN A 135 -2.30 -2.26 9.27
N MET A 136 -1.89 -3.07 10.24
CA MET A 136 -2.69 -4.19 10.73
C MET A 136 -2.73 -4.14 12.25
N ILE A 137 -3.91 -4.27 12.84
CA ILE A 137 -4.11 -4.30 14.29
C ILE A 137 -4.61 -5.67 14.69
N ARG A 138 -3.92 -6.28 15.65
CA ARG A 138 -4.32 -7.54 16.28
C ARG A 138 -5.08 -7.27 17.57
N PHE A 139 -6.24 -7.90 17.71
CA PHE A 139 -7.10 -7.80 18.88
C PHE A 139 -7.16 -9.14 19.61
N GLN A 140 -7.30 -9.08 20.94
CA GLN A 140 -7.66 -10.19 21.80
C GLN A 140 -8.88 -9.79 22.62
N ASP A 141 -9.96 -10.56 22.52
CA ASP A 141 -11.23 -10.34 23.23
C ASP A 141 -11.77 -8.90 23.06
N GLY A 142 -11.59 -8.33 21.85
CA GLY A 142 -12.04 -6.99 21.49
C GLY A 142 -11.10 -5.85 21.91
N LEU A 143 -9.96 -6.14 22.52
CA LEU A 143 -8.96 -5.15 22.91
C LEU A 143 -7.73 -5.23 22.01
N PRO A 144 -7.25 -4.09 21.45
CA PRO A 144 -6.07 -4.10 20.60
C PRO A 144 -4.83 -4.46 21.42
N GLN A 145 -4.00 -5.36 20.87
CA GLN A 145 -2.78 -5.84 21.52
C GLN A 145 -1.55 -5.29 20.80
N TYR A 146 -1.53 -5.42 19.47
CA TYR A 146 -0.37 -5.09 18.65
C TYR A 146 -0.80 -4.37 17.37
N ILE A 147 0.11 -3.60 16.80
CA ILE A 147 -0.06 -2.95 15.51
C ILE A 147 1.20 -3.09 14.66
N TRP A 148 0.98 -3.36 13.38
CA TRP A 148 1.97 -3.39 12.31
C TRP A 148 1.90 -2.10 11.48
N TYR A 149 3.05 -1.58 11.09
CA TYR A 149 3.23 -0.47 10.17
C TYR A 149 4.07 -0.98 8.98
N SER A 150 3.50 -1.04 7.78
CA SER A 150 4.24 -1.51 6.58
C SER A 150 5.23 -0.46 6.09
N GLN A 151 6.41 -0.93 5.68
CA GLN A 151 7.49 -0.10 5.15
C GLN A 151 8.14 -0.88 4.01
N HIS A 152 7.86 -0.46 2.77
CA HIS A 152 8.34 -1.14 1.57
C HIS A 152 8.00 -2.66 1.60
N SER A 153 9.01 -3.54 1.53
CA SER A 153 8.84 -5.00 1.57
C SER A 153 8.74 -5.60 2.98
N ASN A 154 8.80 -4.79 4.03
CA ASN A 154 8.67 -5.23 5.43
C ASN A 154 7.93 -4.18 6.28
N GLY A 155 8.45 -3.84 7.47
CA GLY A 155 7.80 -2.94 8.41
C GLY A 155 8.17 -3.22 9.86
N GLU A 156 7.38 -2.64 10.76
CA GLU A 156 7.63 -2.67 12.19
C GLU A 156 6.37 -2.99 13.00
N ALA A 157 6.55 -3.78 14.06
CA ALA A 157 5.48 -4.15 14.99
C ALA A 157 5.68 -3.50 16.35
N PHE A 158 4.58 -3.01 16.94
CA PHE A 158 4.56 -2.39 18.26
C PHE A 158 3.45 -2.96 19.14
N GLU A 159 3.69 -2.98 20.46
CA GLU A 159 2.60 -3.03 21.43
C GLU A 159 1.66 -1.84 21.21
N PHE A 160 0.35 -2.09 21.11
CA PHE A 160 -0.60 -1.06 20.69
C PHE A 160 -0.58 0.16 21.62
N ASP A 161 -0.43 -0.05 22.92
CA ASP A 161 -0.47 0.99 23.94
C ASP A 161 0.73 1.96 23.88
N VAL A 162 1.81 1.59 23.19
CA VAL A 162 3.02 2.43 23.13
C VAL A 162 2.96 3.46 22.01
N THR A 163 2.02 3.31 21.08
CA THR A 163 1.85 4.19 19.91
C THR A 163 1.20 5.52 20.29
N GLU A 164 1.56 6.59 19.56
CA GLU A 164 0.89 7.89 19.68
C GLU A 164 -0.60 7.76 19.39
N LYS A 165 -1.44 8.43 20.20
CA LYS A 165 -2.90 8.41 20.05
C LYS A 165 -3.43 9.75 19.55
N TYR A 166 -4.32 9.70 18.56
CA TYR A 166 -4.86 10.89 17.93
C TYR A 166 -5.83 11.64 18.86
N ASN A 167 -5.54 12.90 19.17
CA ASN A 167 -6.45 13.87 19.80
C ASN A 167 -7.24 13.34 21.03
N GLY A 168 -6.59 12.56 21.89
CA GLY A 168 -7.22 12.01 23.10
C GLY A 168 -8.24 10.90 22.84
N THR A 169 -8.23 10.32 21.64
CA THR A 169 -8.92 9.08 21.29
C THR A 169 -8.00 7.88 21.51
N GLU A 170 -8.47 6.66 21.24
CA GLU A 170 -7.65 5.44 21.25
C GLU A 170 -7.09 5.06 19.88
N ARG A 171 -7.31 5.90 18.87
CA ARG A 171 -6.88 5.67 17.50
C ARG A 171 -5.37 5.89 17.39
N PRO A 172 -4.58 4.90 16.94
CA PRO A 172 -3.15 5.08 16.75
C PRO A 172 -2.89 6.04 15.59
N VAL A 173 -1.81 6.82 15.72
CA VAL A 173 -1.32 7.66 14.65
C VAL A 173 -0.33 6.88 13.79
N ALA A 174 -0.42 7.12 12.49
CA ALA A 174 0.52 6.65 11.48
C ALA A 174 1.00 7.85 10.66
N TYR A 175 2.21 7.75 10.12
CA TYR A 175 2.81 8.78 9.28
C TYR A 175 3.19 8.17 7.94
N SER A 176 2.62 8.69 6.85
CA SER A 176 2.96 8.29 5.48
C SER A 176 4.17 9.07 5.01
N ALA A 177 5.19 8.36 4.52
CA ALA A 177 6.38 8.97 3.95
C ALA A 177 6.07 9.73 2.65
N ASN A 178 6.89 10.73 2.37
CA ASN A 178 6.79 11.56 1.18
C ASN A 178 7.08 10.78 -0.11
N GLY A 179 6.03 10.44 -0.87
CA GLY A 179 6.13 9.78 -2.17
C GLY A 179 6.28 8.26 -2.10
N THR A 180 7.09 7.73 -1.17
CA THR A 180 7.27 6.28 -0.98
C THR A 180 6.12 5.64 -0.21
N HIS A 181 5.30 6.45 0.47
CA HIS A 181 4.13 6.10 1.28
C HIS A 181 4.34 5.10 2.41
N ALA A 182 5.56 4.62 2.63
CA ALA A 182 5.90 3.76 3.76
C ALA A 182 5.35 4.37 5.06
N VAL A 183 4.79 3.49 5.88
CA VAL A 183 4.01 3.88 7.06
C VAL A 183 4.88 3.75 8.30
N TYR A 184 5.00 4.84 9.04
CA TYR A 184 5.81 4.90 10.25
C TYR A 184 4.97 5.21 11.49
N ALA A 185 5.44 4.72 12.64
CA ALA A 185 4.81 4.99 13.93
C ALA A 185 5.20 6.35 14.53
N ILE A 186 6.27 6.98 14.01
CA ILE A 186 6.77 8.30 14.42
C ILE A 186 7.07 9.17 13.21
N ASP A 187 7.03 10.49 13.40
CA ASP A 187 7.49 11.47 12.42
C ASP A 187 9.02 11.60 12.40
N GLY A 188 9.57 12.13 11.30
CA GLY A 188 10.99 12.41 11.13
C GLY A 188 11.62 11.65 9.97
N ASP A 189 12.94 11.48 10.05
CA ASP A 189 13.77 10.84 9.03
C ASP A 189 13.98 9.36 9.39
N HIS A 190 13.75 8.47 8.42
CA HIS A 190 13.79 7.02 8.59
C HIS A 190 14.76 6.40 7.58
N ALA A 191 15.96 6.06 8.04
CA ALA A 191 16.93 5.39 7.18
C ALA A 191 16.45 3.99 6.79
N HIS A 192 16.46 3.69 5.50
CA HIS A 192 16.15 2.36 4.97
C HIS A 192 17.22 1.90 3.98
N ALA A 193 17.14 0.64 3.57
CA ALA A 193 18.08 0.04 2.62
C ALA A 193 17.43 -0.05 1.24
N ILE A 194 18.24 0.10 0.19
CA ILE A 194 17.88 -0.34 -1.16
C ILE A 194 18.22 -1.84 -1.24
N PRO A 195 17.29 -2.71 -1.67
CA PRO A 195 17.56 -4.14 -1.81
C PRO A 195 18.84 -4.40 -2.62
N ASN A 196 19.72 -5.25 -2.08
CA ASN A 196 21.02 -5.62 -2.68
C ASN A 196 22.06 -4.49 -2.79
N LEU A 197 21.83 -3.32 -2.20
CA LEU A 197 22.80 -2.23 -2.16
C LEU A 197 23.00 -1.70 -0.73
N ASN A 198 24.21 -1.88 -0.21
CA ASN A 198 24.59 -1.32 1.09
C ASN A 198 25.08 0.12 0.89
N LEU A 199 24.17 1.08 0.99
CA LEU A 199 24.51 2.49 1.14
C LEU A 199 24.70 2.81 2.63
N ASP A 200 25.50 3.83 2.94
CA ASP A 200 25.64 4.30 4.32
C ASP A 200 24.26 4.74 4.85
N ASN A 201 23.96 4.42 6.12
CA ASN A 201 22.74 4.89 6.78
C ASN A 201 22.63 6.41 6.65
N GLY A 202 21.47 6.88 6.20
CA GLY A 202 21.18 8.29 5.96
C GLY A 202 21.44 8.79 4.53
N ILE A 203 21.83 7.91 3.62
CA ILE A 203 21.83 8.20 2.17
C ILE A 203 20.45 7.92 1.56
N VAL A 204 19.72 6.97 2.14
CA VAL A 204 18.39 6.55 1.69
C VAL A 204 17.46 6.68 2.90
N GLU A 205 16.67 7.75 2.91
CA GLU A 205 15.77 8.07 4.02
C GLU A 205 14.38 8.34 3.48
N ASP A 206 13.40 7.79 4.19
CA ASP A 206 12.02 8.24 4.10
C ASP A 206 11.81 9.42 5.05
N HIS A 207 11.00 10.37 4.61
CA HIS A 207 10.69 11.57 5.38
C HIS A 207 9.20 11.60 5.71
N THR A 208 8.89 11.63 6.99
CA THR A 208 7.53 11.77 7.50
C THR A 208 7.37 13.00 8.38
N GLU A 209 6.17 13.57 8.42
CA GLU A 209 5.88 14.73 9.27
C GLU A 209 4.41 14.78 9.71
N LYS A 210 4.11 15.67 10.68
CA LYS A 210 2.75 15.99 11.12
C LYS A 210 2.01 16.92 10.13
N GLY A 211 1.83 16.45 8.89
CA GLY A 211 1.10 17.17 7.84
C GLY A 211 -0.42 16.97 7.89
N PRO A 212 -1.14 17.11 6.76
CA PRO A 212 -2.59 16.94 6.69
C PRO A 212 -3.06 15.59 7.27
N ILE A 213 -4.19 15.62 7.97
CA ILE A 213 -4.81 14.40 8.51
C ILE A 213 -5.66 13.74 7.44
N TRP A 214 -5.46 12.43 7.28
CA TRP A 214 -6.33 11.53 6.55
C TRP A 214 -6.92 10.51 7.53
N ASP A 215 -8.24 10.33 7.45
CA ASP A 215 -8.97 9.26 8.11
C ASP A 215 -9.39 8.25 7.04
N PRO A 216 -8.64 7.14 6.88
CA PRO A 216 -8.91 6.14 5.84
C PRO A 216 -10.32 5.56 5.92
N THR A 217 -10.91 5.56 7.12
CA THR A 217 -12.22 4.93 7.36
C THR A 217 -13.40 5.74 6.85
N LEU A 218 -13.22 7.03 6.54
CA LEU A 218 -14.30 7.87 6.03
C LEU A 218 -14.64 7.58 4.55
N SER A 219 -13.78 6.84 3.84
CA SER A 219 -14.00 6.40 2.47
C SER A 219 -13.27 5.08 2.21
N ALA A 220 -13.88 3.99 2.67
CA ALA A 220 -13.30 2.65 2.56
C ALA A 220 -14.31 1.59 2.13
N TYR A 221 -13.81 0.55 1.47
CA TYR A 221 -14.53 -0.72 1.37
C TYR A 221 -14.28 -1.57 2.61
N TYR A 222 -15.28 -2.35 3.03
CA TYR A 222 -15.23 -3.13 4.26
C TYR A 222 -15.54 -4.59 3.99
N TYR A 223 -14.64 -5.48 4.40
CA TYR A 223 -14.75 -6.92 4.17
C TYR A 223 -14.44 -7.73 5.42
N SER A 224 -15.09 -8.88 5.53
CA SER A 224 -14.58 -9.99 6.34
C SER A 224 -13.83 -10.97 5.45
N TYR A 225 -12.73 -11.52 5.93
CA TYR A 225 -11.98 -12.60 5.30
C TYR A 225 -12.08 -13.86 6.16
N ASN A 226 -12.39 -15.00 5.54
CA ASN A 226 -12.34 -16.29 6.19
C ASN A 226 -11.12 -17.05 5.69
N ALA A 227 -10.10 -17.16 6.54
CA ALA A 227 -8.85 -17.82 6.19
C ALA A 227 -8.98 -19.32 5.91
N SER A 228 -9.95 -20.02 6.53
CA SER A 228 -10.13 -21.46 6.32
C SER A 228 -10.66 -21.80 4.93
N SER A 229 -11.45 -20.89 4.34
CA SER A 229 -11.98 -21.03 2.98
C SER A 229 -11.32 -20.12 1.96
N GLU A 230 -10.40 -19.24 2.41
CA GLU A 230 -9.78 -18.18 1.61
C GLU A 230 -10.80 -17.30 0.89
N THR A 231 -11.89 -16.94 1.58
CA THR A 231 -13.00 -16.19 0.97
C THR A 231 -13.21 -14.83 1.61
N PHE A 232 -13.39 -13.82 0.77
CA PHE A 232 -13.86 -12.49 1.14
C PHE A 232 -15.38 -12.39 1.10
N THR A 233 -15.94 -11.65 2.04
CA THR A 233 -17.36 -11.27 2.08
C THR A 233 -17.43 -9.76 2.35
N ALA A 234 -18.11 -9.02 1.47
CA ALA A 234 -18.37 -7.60 1.70
C ALA A 234 -19.33 -7.39 2.89
N LEU A 235 -19.09 -6.36 3.69
CA LEU A 235 -19.99 -5.96 4.77
C LEU A 235 -21.16 -5.08 4.28
N ASP A 236 -21.09 -4.62 3.04
CA ASP A 236 -22.15 -3.96 2.29
C ASP A 236 -22.38 -4.74 0.98
N ASP A 237 -23.62 -5.19 0.74
CA ASP A 237 -24.01 -5.99 -0.43
C ASP A 237 -23.75 -5.29 -1.77
N SER A 238 -23.54 -3.97 -1.78
CA SER A 238 -23.25 -3.19 -2.98
C SER A 238 -21.76 -3.08 -3.33
N THR A 239 -20.88 -3.58 -2.46
CA THR A 239 -19.43 -3.47 -2.63
C THR A 239 -18.88 -4.68 -3.42
N PRO A 240 -18.16 -4.45 -4.54
CA PRO A 240 -17.55 -5.53 -5.34
C PRO A 240 -16.56 -6.35 -4.52
N VAL A 241 -16.57 -7.67 -4.70
CA VAL A 241 -15.65 -8.59 -3.99
C VAL A 241 -14.57 -9.14 -4.93
N ASP A 242 -14.89 -9.26 -6.23
CA ASP A 242 -14.07 -9.98 -7.23
C ASP A 242 -12.61 -9.51 -7.24
N TRP A 243 -12.38 -8.19 -7.25
CA TRP A 243 -11.04 -7.61 -7.33
C TRP A 243 -10.06 -8.02 -6.22
N LEU A 244 -10.55 -8.40 -5.04
CA LEU A 244 -9.70 -8.89 -3.95
C LEU A 244 -9.01 -10.20 -4.30
N TYR A 245 -9.51 -10.95 -5.28
CA TYR A 245 -8.91 -12.20 -5.74
C TYR A 245 -7.90 -12.03 -6.88
N PHE A 246 -7.69 -10.82 -7.40
CA PHE A 246 -6.67 -10.59 -8.41
C PHE A 246 -5.27 -10.84 -7.82
N LYS A 247 -4.47 -11.67 -8.50
CA LYS A 247 -3.17 -12.15 -7.99
C LYS A 247 -1.95 -11.44 -8.56
N GLY A 248 -2.13 -10.69 -9.64
CA GLY A 248 -1.04 -9.99 -10.30
C GLY A 248 -0.62 -8.71 -9.60
N HIS A 249 0.08 -7.87 -10.35
CA HIS A 249 0.69 -6.63 -9.91
C HIS A 249 -0.23 -5.43 -10.19
N TRP A 250 -0.43 -4.61 -9.17
CA TRP A 250 -1.12 -3.32 -9.23
C TRP A 250 -0.14 -2.26 -9.72
N GLY A 251 0.08 -2.24 -11.03
CA GLY A 251 0.99 -1.32 -11.68
C GLY A 251 1.70 -1.93 -12.88
N ASP A 252 2.54 -1.11 -13.49
CA ASP A 252 3.37 -1.48 -14.63
C ASP A 252 4.40 -2.56 -14.26
N GLU A 253 4.74 -3.38 -15.25
CA GLU A 253 5.97 -4.18 -15.22
C GLU A 253 7.18 -3.25 -15.36
N GLN A 254 8.27 -3.51 -14.61
CA GLN A 254 9.51 -2.76 -14.68
C GLN A 254 9.92 -2.55 -16.13
N TYR A 255 10.01 -1.29 -16.55
CA TYR A 255 10.33 -0.96 -17.92
C TYR A 255 11.66 -1.59 -18.35
N ARG A 256 11.67 -2.16 -19.56
CA ARG A 256 12.90 -2.68 -20.18
C ARG A 256 13.97 -1.59 -20.29
N ASP A 257 15.24 -1.98 -20.20
CA ASP A 257 16.40 -1.08 -20.41
C ASP A 257 16.37 -0.31 -21.75
N SER A 258 15.63 -0.82 -22.74
CA SER A 258 15.46 -0.15 -24.04
C SER A 258 14.40 0.94 -24.05
N ASN A 259 13.62 1.09 -22.98
CA ASN A 259 12.63 2.15 -22.85
C ASN A 259 13.35 3.45 -22.48
N ASP A 260 13.10 4.52 -23.24
CA ASP A 260 13.74 5.83 -23.03
C ASP A 260 13.38 6.47 -21.68
N LEU A 261 12.31 6.01 -21.02
CA LEU A 261 11.91 6.46 -19.68
C LEU A 261 12.64 5.72 -18.55
N GLN A 262 13.26 4.58 -18.85
CA GLN A 262 13.95 3.77 -17.85
C GLN A 262 15.39 4.22 -17.68
N GLU A 263 15.81 4.34 -16.42
CA GLU A 263 17.21 4.55 -16.06
C GLU A 263 17.57 3.62 -14.92
N CYS A 264 18.40 2.61 -15.20
CA CYS A 264 18.97 1.72 -14.19
C CYS A 264 20.43 2.10 -13.96
N PHE A 265 20.70 2.85 -12.89
CA PHE A 265 22.03 3.38 -12.64
C PHE A 265 23.05 2.25 -12.46
N LEU A 266 24.15 2.31 -13.22
CA LEU A 266 25.18 1.27 -13.30
C LEU A 266 24.67 -0.12 -13.76
N GLY A 267 23.46 -0.22 -14.31
CA GLY A 267 22.83 -1.49 -14.66
C GLY A 267 22.52 -2.35 -13.44
N ILE A 268 22.21 -1.73 -12.30
CA ILE A 268 21.82 -2.40 -11.06
C ILE A 268 20.30 -2.31 -10.92
N ASP A 269 19.62 -3.45 -10.83
CA ASP A 269 18.14 -3.52 -10.78
C ASP A 269 17.54 -2.70 -9.62
N GLY A 270 18.17 -2.73 -8.44
CA GLY A 270 17.75 -1.93 -7.29
C GLY A 270 17.92 -0.41 -7.45
N LEU A 271 18.55 0.04 -8.54
CA LEU A 271 18.73 1.45 -8.89
C LEU A 271 18.00 1.82 -10.19
N CYS A 272 16.99 1.04 -10.58
CA CYS A 272 16.09 1.40 -11.66
C CYS A 272 15.10 2.47 -11.24
N LYS A 273 14.88 3.43 -12.13
CA LYS A 273 13.90 4.50 -11.97
C LYS A 273 12.49 3.96 -11.81
N TYR A 274 12.09 3.05 -12.69
CA TYR A 274 10.79 2.39 -12.64
C TYR A 274 10.94 0.92 -12.26
N THR A 275 10.13 0.46 -11.32
CA THR A 275 10.09 -0.94 -10.86
C THR A 275 8.68 -1.51 -11.01
N ASN A 276 8.53 -2.81 -10.74
CA ASN A 276 7.23 -3.48 -10.75
C ASN A 276 6.25 -2.85 -9.75
N GLY A 277 4.99 -2.70 -10.14
CA GLY A 277 3.91 -2.42 -9.19
C GLY A 277 3.75 -3.54 -8.14
N PRO A 278 3.22 -3.25 -6.93
CA PRO A 278 3.09 -4.24 -5.88
C PRO A 278 1.93 -5.22 -6.12
N THR A 279 1.96 -6.36 -5.45
CA THR A 279 0.79 -7.26 -5.36
C THR A 279 -0.29 -6.67 -4.44
N GLY A 280 -1.54 -7.09 -4.68
CA GLY A 280 -2.73 -6.58 -3.98
C GLY A 280 -2.97 -7.15 -2.58
N PRO A 281 -4.13 -6.85 -1.98
CA PRO A 281 -4.52 -7.25 -0.63
C PRO A 281 -4.38 -8.74 -0.28
N ILE A 282 -4.69 -9.63 -1.22
CA ILE A 282 -4.66 -11.09 -0.99
C ILE A 282 -3.27 -11.61 -0.64
N ASP A 283 -2.22 -10.94 -1.12
CA ASP A 283 -0.84 -11.33 -0.89
C ASP A 283 -0.28 -10.83 0.45
N LYS A 284 -1.05 -10.04 1.22
CA LYS A 284 -0.61 -9.46 2.50
C LYS A 284 -0.72 -10.41 3.70
N GLN A 285 -0.71 -11.73 3.45
CA GLN A 285 -0.75 -12.80 4.45
C GLN A 285 -1.86 -12.61 5.49
N LEU A 286 -3.12 -12.53 5.04
CA LEU A 286 -4.28 -12.17 5.87
C LEU A 286 -4.55 -13.13 7.05
N ASP A 287 -3.92 -14.31 7.08
CA ASP A 287 -3.99 -15.28 8.18
C ASP A 287 -2.68 -15.47 8.95
N ARG A 288 -1.70 -14.58 8.79
CA ARG A 288 -0.36 -14.71 9.41
C ARG A 288 -0.40 -15.02 10.91
N GLU A 289 0.50 -15.89 11.35
CA GLU A 289 0.58 -16.35 12.75
C GLU A 289 0.91 -15.21 13.70
N ASP A 290 1.92 -14.40 13.35
CA ASP A 290 2.38 -13.25 14.13
C ASP A 290 1.80 -11.93 13.62
N VAL A 291 2.04 -10.84 14.35
CA VAL A 291 1.71 -9.49 13.87
C VAL A 291 2.63 -9.05 12.72
N CYS A 292 3.82 -9.64 12.58
CA CYS A 292 4.70 -9.43 11.43
C CYS A 292 4.39 -10.46 10.33
N PRO A 293 4.62 -10.15 9.04
CA PRO A 293 4.56 -11.15 7.99
C PRO A 293 5.66 -12.21 8.16
N ASP A 294 5.40 -13.45 7.72
CA ASP A 294 6.41 -14.50 7.62
C ASP A 294 7.18 -14.35 6.31
N ASN A 295 8.37 -13.76 6.40
CA ASN A 295 9.27 -13.50 5.26
C ASN A 295 10.73 -13.88 5.58
N GLY A 296 10.95 -14.71 6.61
CA GLY A 296 12.28 -15.09 7.08
C GLY A 296 13.01 -14.02 7.91
N ILE A 297 12.42 -12.83 8.09
CA ILE A 297 12.90 -11.82 9.04
C ILE A 297 12.24 -12.09 10.39
N ARG A 298 13.05 -12.03 11.46
CA ARG A 298 12.54 -12.24 12.82
C ARG A 298 11.48 -11.17 13.15
N CYS A 299 10.30 -11.60 13.58
CA CYS A 299 9.31 -10.67 14.13
C CYS A 299 9.82 -10.04 15.43
N ILE A 300 10.00 -8.72 15.43
CA ILE A 300 10.43 -7.93 16.58
C ILE A 300 9.24 -7.09 17.02
N LEU A 301 8.64 -7.46 18.16
CA LEU A 301 7.61 -6.66 18.81
C LEU A 301 8.26 -5.60 19.71
N ARG A 302 8.14 -4.34 19.32
CA ARG A 302 8.67 -3.19 20.05
C ARG A 302 7.71 -2.80 21.19
N LYS A 303 8.29 -2.50 22.36
CA LYS A 303 7.57 -2.12 23.60
C LYS A 303 7.79 -0.67 24.01
N GLU A 304 8.50 0.07 23.16
CA GLU A 304 8.80 1.48 23.34
C GLU A 304 8.71 2.12 21.95
N LEU A 305 8.23 3.35 21.91
CA LEU A 305 8.17 4.15 20.70
C LEU A 305 9.47 4.94 20.56
N GLY A 306 10.21 4.69 19.49
CA GLY A 306 11.46 5.35 19.18
C GLY A 306 12.05 4.83 17.87
N PRO A 307 13.04 5.54 17.30
CA PRO A 307 13.81 5.05 16.16
C PRO A 307 14.58 3.77 16.52
#